data_AF-A0A934SPZ5-F1
#
_entry.id   AF-A0A934SPZ5-F1
#
_cell.length_a   1.000
_cell.length_b   1.000
_cell.length_c   1.000
_cell.angle_alpha   90.00
_cell.angle_beta   90.00
_cell.angle_gamma   90.00
#
_symmetry.space_group_name_H-M   'P 1'
#
loop_
_entity.id
_entity.type
_entity.pdbx_description
1 polymer ?
#
loop_
_entity_poly.entity_id
_entity_poly.type
_entity_poly.pdbx_seq_one_letter_code
_entity_poly.pdbx_strand_id
1 'polypeptide(L)'
;MFFDSERLHFFRPLSGRHRAVVVAALRALYERLHGPSADYAHNLTREGLRELLIPVVRDARRQPSLPEEGHATDAILPEHADDANAAAALMRALLRDGWLESFGDRSGLVTAFRLTRAGKLFAEAFWAMDRPSARTRQRNVRSCRNALDAALKNLDAYDLVDAWDYAEKVIGDLAEGVDYFQELVRRLMQEAAHTPWDGFIEFLDRFEKEFKQQLTADNIERHRQAIRDLVLRLHALQGEERERLEAQLNDIARWARAERSGASTLDWMLFRIEDMVEAACNSRHPELIKAMSVYMQRATSIVQQALVLTGSRERHAWSEAIARVADAGDTGDAQDALLARIGIAIAGAELRLLDPSAFRLRNASTRRRALNITAQPKISREARLAAAMGRAEAGAFAVPNEDLVARIRAQLQACGGALRLSELPAASATEVLGNMQLVEALRSGRGTDITVTRLPTRLENACYSGADYLIVYNA
;
A
#
# COMPACT_ATOMS: atom_id res chain seq x y z
N MET A 1 11.18 -23.63 -5.14
CA MET A 1 10.87 -24.44 -6.35
C MET A 1 9.54 -23.96 -6.92
N PHE A 2 9.33 -23.93 -8.25
CA PHE A 2 8.08 -23.40 -8.85
C PHE A 2 6.88 -24.35 -8.62
N PHE A 3 7.10 -25.64 -8.84
CA PHE A 3 6.13 -26.69 -8.57
C PHE A 3 6.12 -26.99 -7.07
N ASP A 4 5.06 -26.54 -6.42
CA ASP A 4 4.70 -26.82 -5.03
C ASP A 4 3.31 -27.49 -5.04
N SER A 5 2.85 -28.06 -3.93
CA SER A 5 1.57 -28.80 -3.82
C SER A 5 0.39 -28.14 -4.55
N GLU A 6 0.26 -26.82 -4.47
CA GLU A 6 -0.81 -26.02 -5.12
C GLU A 6 -0.58 -25.74 -6.62
N ARG A 7 0.64 -25.93 -7.13
CA ARG A 7 1.06 -25.61 -8.51
C ARG A 7 1.53 -26.82 -9.32
N LEU A 8 1.37 -28.04 -8.80
CA LEU A 8 1.74 -29.29 -9.49
C LEU A 8 1.13 -29.41 -10.89
N HIS A 9 -0.10 -28.93 -11.06
CA HIS A 9 -0.84 -29.00 -12.32
C HIS A 9 -1.05 -27.64 -13.00
N PHE A 10 -0.18 -26.66 -12.71
CA PHE A 10 -0.35 -25.29 -13.14
C PHE A 10 -0.59 -25.13 -14.65
N PHE A 11 0.11 -25.89 -15.50
CA PHE A 11 -0.06 -25.78 -16.96
C PHE A 11 -1.18 -26.65 -17.55
N ARG A 12 -1.88 -27.45 -16.73
CA ARG A 12 -2.96 -28.34 -17.19
C ARG A 12 -4.04 -27.61 -17.99
N PRO A 13 -4.54 -26.42 -17.56
CA PRO A 13 -5.54 -25.67 -18.33
C PRO A 13 -5.10 -25.31 -19.76
N LEU A 14 -3.80 -25.12 -19.99
CA LEU A 14 -3.25 -24.70 -21.28
C LEU A 14 -2.92 -25.88 -22.23
N SER A 15 -2.94 -27.11 -21.71
CA SER A 15 -2.57 -28.32 -22.47
C SER A 15 -3.73 -28.93 -23.26
N GLY A 16 -4.98 -28.54 -23.00
CA GLY A 16 -6.18 -29.18 -23.58
C GLY A 16 -6.76 -28.52 -24.84
N ARG A 17 -7.84 -29.11 -25.36
CA ARG A 17 -8.64 -28.60 -26.50
C ARG A 17 -9.11 -27.15 -26.34
N HIS A 18 -9.33 -26.72 -25.10
CA HIS A 18 -9.85 -25.39 -24.76
C HIS A 18 -8.75 -24.35 -24.45
N ARG A 19 -7.48 -24.61 -24.80
CA ARG A 19 -6.34 -23.72 -24.49
C ARG A 19 -6.52 -22.27 -24.96
N ALA A 20 -7.12 -22.06 -26.13
CA ALA A 20 -7.39 -20.72 -26.66
C ALA A 20 -8.39 -19.96 -25.77
N VAL A 21 -9.39 -20.65 -25.23
CA VAL A 21 -10.39 -20.07 -24.32
C VAL A 21 -9.75 -19.69 -22.99
N VAL A 22 -8.88 -20.55 -22.46
CA VAL A 22 -8.13 -20.29 -21.23
C VAL A 22 -7.24 -19.06 -21.41
N VAL A 23 -6.50 -18.95 -22.52
CA VAL A 23 -5.66 -17.78 -22.83
C VAL A 23 -6.50 -16.51 -22.98
N ALA A 24 -7.65 -16.58 -23.68
CA ALA A 24 -8.56 -15.43 -23.79
C ALA A 24 -9.13 -15.01 -22.42
N ALA A 25 -9.46 -15.96 -21.56
CA ALA A 25 -9.98 -15.69 -20.22
C ALA A 25 -8.91 -15.06 -19.33
N LEU A 26 -7.68 -15.57 -19.36
CA LEU A 26 -6.55 -15.01 -18.62
C LEU A 26 -6.23 -13.58 -19.07
N ARG A 27 -6.30 -13.29 -20.38
CA ARG A 27 -6.16 -11.93 -20.91
C ARG A 27 -7.25 -10.99 -20.41
N ALA A 28 -8.52 -11.41 -20.49
CA ALA A 28 -9.64 -10.60 -20.00
C ALA A 28 -9.55 -10.35 -18.49
N LEU A 29 -9.10 -11.36 -17.72
CA LEU A 29 -8.85 -11.23 -16.29
C LEU A 29 -7.73 -10.24 -15.99
N TYR A 30 -6.62 -10.34 -16.72
CA TYR A 30 -5.50 -9.43 -16.56
C TYR A 30 -5.91 -7.99 -16.88
N GLU A 31 -6.58 -7.76 -18.01
CA GLU A 31 -7.10 -6.44 -18.40
C GLU A 31 -8.02 -5.85 -17.30
N ARG A 32 -8.93 -6.67 -16.74
CA ARG A 32 -9.87 -6.23 -15.70
C ARG A 32 -9.20 -5.86 -14.37
N LEU A 33 -8.16 -6.61 -13.98
CA LEU A 33 -7.55 -6.54 -12.63
C LEU A 33 -6.25 -5.71 -12.59
N HIS A 34 -5.49 -5.71 -13.67
CA HIS A 34 -4.14 -5.15 -13.76
C HIS A 34 -3.91 -4.36 -15.05
N GLY A 35 -4.90 -4.30 -15.94
CA GLY A 35 -4.80 -3.52 -17.16
C GLY A 35 -4.94 -2.01 -16.92
N PRO A 36 -4.72 -1.20 -17.96
CA PRO A 36 -4.78 0.25 -17.89
C PRO A 36 -6.19 0.77 -17.58
N SER A 37 -7.24 0.01 -17.87
CA SER A 37 -8.63 0.33 -17.53
C SER A 37 -9.15 -0.44 -16.31
N ALA A 38 -8.26 -1.07 -15.52
CA ALA A 38 -8.67 -1.84 -14.36
C ALA A 38 -9.31 -0.95 -13.29
N ASP A 39 -10.38 -1.45 -12.68
CA ASP A 39 -11.03 -0.79 -11.55
C ASP A 39 -10.35 -1.27 -10.28
N TYR A 40 -9.32 -0.55 -9.85
CA TYR A 40 -8.54 -0.89 -8.68
C TYR A 40 -9.32 -0.70 -7.37
N ALA A 41 -10.48 -0.03 -7.38
CA ALA A 41 -11.30 0.23 -6.20
C ALA A 41 -12.28 -0.91 -5.88
N HIS A 42 -12.66 -1.73 -6.87
CA HIS A 42 -13.63 -2.81 -6.70
C HIS A 42 -12.99 -4.19 -6.79
N ASN A 43 -13.11 -4.96 -5.70
CA ASN A 43 -12.69 -6.34 -5.67
C ASN A 43 -13.57 -7.23 -6.57
N LEU A 44 -12.95 -8.20 -7.25
CA LEU A 44 -13.66 -9.08 -8.18
C LEU A 44 -14.41 -10.17 -7.41
N THR A 45 -15.74 -10.06 -7.35
CA THR A 45 -16.63 -11.05 -6.72
C THR A 45 -16.87 -12.25 -7.64
N ARG A 46 -17.53 -13.30 -7.12
CA ARG A 46 -17.88 -14.50 -7.91
C ARG A 46 -18.77 -14.15 -9.10
N GLU A 47 -19.79 -13.33 -8.89
CA GLU A 47 -20.71 -12.85 -9.92
C GLU A 47 -19.94 -12.04 -10.98
N GLY A 48 -19.11 -11.08 -10.56
CA GLY A 48 -18.32 -10.26 -11.49
C GLY A 48 -17.32 -11.10 -12.31
N LEU A 49 -16.69 -12.10 -11.68
CA LEU A 49 -15.82 -13.05 -12.37
C LEU A 49 -16.59 -13.86 -13.42
N ARG A 50 -17.81 -14.32 -13.09
CA ARG A 50 -18.66 -15.05 -14.02
C ARG A 50 -19.09 -14.17 -15.21
N GLU A 51 -19.52 -12.94 -14.93
CA GLU A 51 -19.92 -11.97 -15.96
C GLU A 51 -18.79 -11.64 -16.92
N LEU A 52 -17.55 -11.54 -16.42
CA LEU A 52 -16.37 -11.32 -17.24
C LEU A 52 -16.07 -12.50 -18.17
N LEU A 53 -16.27 -13.74 -17.70
CA LEU A 53 -15.91 -14.95 -18.43
C LEU A 53 -16.98 -15.40 -19.45
N ILE A 54 -18.26 -15.05 -19.26
CA ILE A 54 -19.35 -15.43 -20.17
C ILE A 54 -19.10 -14.97 -21.62
N PRO A 55 -18.75 -13.69 -21.89
CA PRO A 55 -18.43 -13.24 -23.25
C PRO A 55 -17.29 -14.04 -23.88
N VAL A 56 -16.22 -14.28 -23.12
CA VAL A 56 -15.04 -15.03 -23.59
C VAL A 56 -15.40 -16.45 -23.99
N VAL A 57 -16.21 -17.14 -23.18
CA VAL A 57 -16.67 -18.51 -23.46
C VAL A 57 -17.57 -18.54 -24.70
N ARG A 58 -18.46 -17.55 -24.85
CA ARG A 58 -19.37 -17.43 -25.98
C ARG A 58 -18.61 -17.20 -27.30
N ASP A 59 -17.63 -16.32 -27.29
CA ASP A 59 -16.82 -16.03 -28.48
C ASP A 59 -15.91 -17.21 -28.84
N ALA A 60 -15.37 -17.90 -27.84
CA ALA A 60 -14.61 -19.13 -28.05
C ALA A 60 -15.43 -20.26 -28.69
N ARG A 61 -16.71 -20.42 -28.32
CA ARG A 61 -17.60 -21.43 -28.92
C ARG A 61 -17.94 -21.16 -30.38
N ARG A 62 -17.80 -19.90 -30.83
CA ARG A 62 -17.99 -19.50 -32.23
C ARG A 62 -16.74 -19.76 -33.08
N GLN A 63 -15.57 -19.96 -32.46
CA GLN A 63 -14.34 -20.25 -33.16
C GLN A 63 -14.17 -21.76 -33.37
N PRO A 64 -13.69 -22.21 -34.54
CA PRO A 64 -13.47 -23.64 -34.79
C PRO A 64 -12.43 -24.19 -33.82
N SER A 65 -12.76 -25.30 -33.14
CA SER A 65 -11.82 -25.95 -32.23
C SER A 65 -10.62 -26.50 -33.00
N LEU A 66 -9.41 -26.23 -32.51
CA LEU A 66 -8.18 -26.81 -33.06
C LEU A 66 -8.23 -28.36 -32.94
N PRO A 67 -7.68 -29.10 -33.91
CA PRO A 67 -7.60 -30.56 -33.83
C PRO A 67 -6.81 -31.00 -32.59
N GLU A 68 -7.24 -32.10 -31.98
CA GLU A 68 -6.53 -32.71 -30.85
C GLU A 68 -5.22 -33.34 -31.33
N GLU A 69 -4.10 -32.69 -31.04
CA GLU A 69 -2.80 -33.35 -31.01
C GLU A 69 -2.49 -33.73 -29.56
N GLY A 70 -3.02 -34.88 -29.11
CA GLY A 70 -2.61 -35.52 -27.84
C GLY A 70 -3.75 -36.04 -26.96
N HIS A 71 -3.42 -37.05 -26.12
CA HIS A 71 -4.29 -37.77 -25.18
C HIS A 71 -4.78 -36.94 -23.97
N ALA A 72 -5.26 -35.71 -24.18
CA ALA A 72 -5.78 -34.87 -23.09
C ALA A 72 -7.29 -35.14 -22.87
N THR A 73 -7.61 -36.14 -22.06
CA THR A 73 -8.99 -36.63 -21.79
C THR A 73 -9.91 -35.64 -21.05
N ASP A 74 -9.40 -34.53 -20.50
CA ASP A 74 -10.20 -33.62 -19.68
C ASP A 74 -10.69 -32.38 -20.43
N ALA A 75 -11.95 -32.43 -20.88
CA ALA A 75 -12.67 -31.27 -21.35
C ALA A 75 -12.95 -30.29 -20.18
N ILE A 76 -12.19 -29.20 -20.10
CA ILE A 76 -12.39 -28.11 -19.12
C ILE A 76 -13.79 -27.49 -19.23
N LEU A 77 -14.27 -27.34 -20.46
CA LEU A 77 -15.60 -26.82 -20.76
C LEU A 77 -16.55 -28.00 -21.05
N PRO A 78 -17.69 -28.11 -20.36
CA PRO A 78 -18.68 -29.11 -20.69
C PRO A 78 -19.28 -28.82 -22.07
N GLU A 79 -19.37 -29.83 -22.94
CA GLU A 79 -19.79 -29.66 -24.34
C GLU A 79 -21.25 -29.21 -24.48
N HIS A 80 -22.12 -29.54 -23.51
CA HIS A 80 -23.58 -29.29 -23.58
C HIS A 80 -24.08 -28.34 -22.48
N ALA A 81 -23.17 -27.63 -21.80
CA ALA A 81 -23.55 -26.69 -20.74
C ALA A 81 -23.86 -25.29 -21.29
N ASP A 82 -24.78 -24.58 -20.64
CA ASP A 82 -24.99 -23.14 -20.85
C ASP A 82 -23.70 -22.33 -20.59
N ASP A 83 -23.58 -21.16 -21.22
CA ASP A 83 -22.40 -20.29 -21.13
C ASP A 83 -22.05 -19.92 -19.67
N ALA A 84 -23.07 -19.73 -18.82
CA ALA A 84 -22.88 -19.46 -17.39
C ALA A 84 -22.28 -20.66 -16.64
N ASN A 85 -22.70 -21.88 -16.98
CA ASN A 85 -22.18 -23.11 -16.39
C ASN A 85 -20.77 -23.42 -16.89
N ALA A 86 -20.51 -23.15 -18.17
CA ALA A 86 -19.19 -23.26 -18.78
C ALA A 86 -18.20 -22.24 -18.18
N ALA A 87 -18.61 -20.98 -17.95
CA ALA A 87 -17.82 -19.98 -17.24
C ALA A 87 -17.52 -20.40 -15.79
N ALA A 88 -18.50 -21.00 -15.09
CA ALA A 88 -18.29 -21.53 -13.75
C ALA A 88 -17.32 -22.74 -13.72
N ALA A 89 -17.36 -23.60 -14.74
CA ALA A 89 -16.41 -24.70 -14.88
C ALA A 89 -14.98 -24.21 -15.13
N LEU A 90 -14.82 -23.21 -15.99
CA LEU A 90 -13.55 -22.55 -16.25
C LEU A 90 -12.97 -21.90 -14.98
N MET A 91 -13.80 -21.15 -14.23
CA MET A 91 -13.40 -20.57 -12.95
C MET A 91 -12.90 -21.64 -11.95
N ARG A 92 -13.61 -22.77 -11.83
CA ARG A 92 -13.19 -23.88 -10.95
C ARG A 92 -11.85 -24.49 -11.39
N ALA A 93 -11.64 -24.65 -12.69
CA ALA A 93 -10.38 -25.16 -13.22
C ALA A 93 -9.21 -24.21 -12.90
N LEU A 94 -9.38 -22.90 -13.11
CA LEU A 94 -8.37 -21.89 -12.80
C LEU A 94 -8.05 -21.82 -11.30
N LEU A 95 -9.04 -22.01 -10.42
CA LEU A 95 -8.81 -22.11 -8.97
C LEU A 95 -8.05 -23.38 -8.59
N ARG A 96 -8.50 -24.54 -9.10
CA ARG A 96 -7.90 -25.85 -8.79
C ARG A 96 -6.46 -25.93 -9.26
N ASP A 97 -6.17 -25.40 -10.44
CA ASP A 97 -4.86 -25.51 -11.07
C ASP A 97 -3.94 -24.31 -10.71
N GLY A 98 -4.31 -23.49 -9.71
CA GLY A 98 -3.42 -22.50 -9.10
C GLY A 98 -3.24 -21.19 -9.86
N TRP A 99 -4.11 -20.88 -10.83
CA TRP A 99 -4.11 -19.60 -11.55
C TRP A 99 -4.81 -18.49 -10.77
N LEU A 100 -5.89 -18.84 -10.07
CA LEU A 100 -6.67 -17.94 -9.23
C LEU A 100 -6.58 -18.36 -7.77
N GLU A 101 -6.73 -17.41 -6.87
CA GLU A 101 -6.94 -17.63 -5.45
C GLU A 101 -8.13 -16.84 -4.94
N SER A 102 -8.82 -17.39 -3.94
CA SER A 102 -9.92 -16.71 -3.25
C SER A 102 -9.44 -16.10 -1.96
N PHE A 103 -9.83 -14.85 -1.68
CA PHE A 103 -9.55 -14.17 -0.43
C PHE A 103 -10.82 -13.55 0.16
N GLY A 104 -10.87 -13.45 1.49
CA GLY A 104 -11.96 -12.78 2.18
C GLY A 104 -11.75 -11.27 2.15
N ASP A 105 -12.61 -10.55 1.47
CA ASP A 105 -12.61 -9.09 1.54
C ASP A 105 -13.20 -8.64 2.89
N ARG A 106 -12.41 -7.88 3.65
CA ARG A 106 -12.81 -7.40 4.98
C ARG A 106 -13.72 -6.17 4.91
N SER A 107 -13.68 -5.40 3.82
CA SER A 107 -14.56 -4.22 3.66
C SER A 107 -15.94 -4.64 3.13
N GLY A 108 -15.98 -5.51 2.12
CA GLY A 108 -17.23 -6.00 1.53
C GLY A 108 -17.87 -7.18 2.27
N LEU A 109 -17.12 -7.92 3.10
CA LEU A 109 -17.53 -9.22 3.67
C LEU A 109 -17.91 -10.26 2.60
N VAL A 110 -17.35 -10.13 1.40
CA VAL A 110 -17.58 -11.03 0.27
C VAL A 110 -16.29 -11.81 -0.05
N THR A 111 -16.42 -13.01 -0.61
CA THR A 111 -15.28 -13.73 -1.17
C THR A 111 -14.90 -13.11 -2.51
N ALA A 112 -13.70 -12.57 -2.57
CA ALA A 112 -13.13 -11.98 -3.77
C ALA A 112 -12.09 -12.92 -4.39
N PHE A 113 -11.83 -12.72 -5.68
CA PHE A 113 -10.91 -13.51 -6.48
C PHE A 113 -9.81 -12.63 -7.05
N ARG A 114 -8.60 -13.16 -7.08
CA ARG A 114 -7.45 -12.53 -7.74
C ARG A 114 -6.59 -13.57 -8.43
N LEU A 115 -5.75 -13.11 -9.35
CA LEU A 115 -4.69 -13.94 -9.92
C LEU A 115 -3.66 -14.26 -8.84
N THR A 116 -3.20 -15.50 -8.79
CA THR A 116 -2.00 -15.83 -8.01
C THR A 116 -0.80 -15.12 -8.63
N ARG A 117 0.29 -14.94 -7.88
CA ARG A 117 1.51 -14.31 -8.45
C ARG A 117 1.99 -14.97 -9.74
N ALA A 118 2.01 -16.30 -9.79
CA ALA A 118 2.36 -17.04 -11.00
C ALA A 118 1.31 -16.79 -12.10
N GLY A 119 0.02 -16.89 -11.77
CA GLY A 119 -1.07 -16.60 -12.71
C GLY A 119 -0.96 -15.21 -13.33
N LYS A 120 -0.63 -14.19 -12.52
CA LYS A 120 -0.44 -12.80 -12.96
C LYS A 120 0.69 -12.68 -13.97
N LEU A 121 1.87 -13.22 -13.70
CA LEU A 121 3.03 -13.14 -14.60
C LEU A 121 2.76 -13.77 -15.97
N PHE A 122 2.14 -14.95 -15.99
CA PHE A 122 1.80 -15.61 -17.25
C PHE A 122 0.64 -14.94 -17.97
N ALA A 123 -0.37 -14.44 -17.23
CA ALA A 123 -1.46 -13.67 -17.83
C ALA A 123 -0.97 -12.33 -18.42
N GLU A 124 -0.02 -11.65 -17.77
CA GLU A 124 0.66 -10.46 -18.30
C GLU A 124 1.37 -10.80 -19.61
N ALA A 125 2.10 -11.92 -19.67
CA ALA A 125 2.77 -12.34 -20.89
C ALA A 125 1.77 -12.57 -22.05
N PHE A 126 0.65 -13.25 -21.78
CA PHE A 126 -0.40 -13.45 -22.79
C PHE A 126 -1.05 -12.13 -23.24
N TRP A 127 -1.23 -11.20 -22.32
CA TRP A 127 -1.79 -9.89 -22.58
C TRP A 127 -0.84 -9.00 -23.39
N ALA A 128 0.46 -9.00 -23.03
CA ALA A 128 1.47 -8.17 -23.67
C ALA A 128 1.74 -8.57 -25.14
N MET A 129 1.58 -9.86 -25.49
CA MET A 129 1.75 -10.32 -26.88
C MET A 129 0.73 -9.72 -27.85
N ASP A 130 -0.45 -9.30 -27.38
CA ASP A 130 -1.50 -8.69 -28.21
C ASP A 130 -1.32 -7.16 -28.37
N ARG A 131 -0.41 -6.54 -27.61
CA ARG A 131 -0.19 -5.09 -27.62
C ARG A 131 1.17 -4.72 -28.23
N PRO A 132 1.22 -3.85 -29.25
CA PRO A 132 2.46 -3.50 -29.95
C PRO A 132 3.42 -2.57 -29.19
N SER A 133 3.09 -2.12 -27.96
CA SER A 133 3.83 -1.05 -27.25
C SER A 133 4.44 -1.45 -25.90
N ALA A 134 4.85 -2.71 -25.71
CA ALA A 134 5.55 -3.11 -24.48
C ALA A 134 7.05 -2.74 -24.52
N ARG A 135 7.38 -1.43 -24.55
CA ARG A 135 8.78 -0.97 -24.48
C ARG A 135 9.30 -1.04 -23.03
N THR A 136 10.49 -1.62 -22.86
CA THR A 136 11.14 -1.86 -21.55
C THR A 136 12.14 -0.76 -21.24
N ARG A 137 11.67 0.37 -20.69
CA ARG A 137 12.53 1.40 -20.05
C ARG A 137 12.41 1.35 -18.54
N GLN A 138 13.33 1.98 -17.79
CA GLN A 138 13.27 2.03 -16.32
C GLN A 138 12.02 2.81 -15.87
N ARG A 139 11.16 2.12 -15.13
CA ARG A 139 9.77 2.50 -14.83
C ARG A 139 9.69 2.90 -13.37
N ASN A 140 9.39 4.16 -13.11
CA ASN A 140 9.04 4.64 -11.78
C ASN A 140 8.24 5.94 -11.90
N VAL A 141 7.65 6.35 -10.77
CA VAL A 141 6.82 7.57 -10.67
C VAL A 141 7.62 8.82 -11.09
N ARG A 142 8.93 8.82 -10.85
CA ARG A 142 9.83 9.90 -11.23
C ARG A 142 10.00 9.99 -12.75
N SER A 143 10.09 8.86 -13.44
CA SER A 143 10.12 8.77 -14.91
C SER A 143 8.82 9.31 -15.51
N CYS A 144 7.66 8.97 -14.94
CA CYS A 144 6.37 9.54 -15.35
C CYS A 144 6.37 11.07 -15.24
N ARG A 145 6.77 11.61 -14.07
CA ARG A 145 6.88 13.07 -13.88
C ARG A 145 7.85 13.71 -14.88
N ASN A 146 9.02 13.12 -15.08
CA ASN A 146 10.03 13.67 -15.97
C ASN A 146 9.56 13.64 -17.44
N ALA A 147 8.82 12.60 -17.85
CA ALA A 147 8.24 12.49 -19.19
C ALA A 147 7.12 13.52 -19.41
N LEU A 148 6.25 13.76 -18.42
CA LEU A 148 5.26 14.85 -18.49
C LEU A 148 5.91 16.24 -18.59
N ASP A 149 6.99 16.47 -17.84
CA ASP A 149 7.75 17.71 -17.91
C ASP A 149 8.45 17.88 -19.28
N ALA A 150 8.97 16.79 -19.85
CA ALA A 150 9.53 16.79 -21.20
C ALA A 150 8.46 17.05 -22.27
N ALA A 151 7.30 16.39 -22.17
CA ALA A 151 6.17 16.60 -23.07
C ALA A 151 5.70 18.06 -23.06
N LEU A 152 5.66 18.70 -21.88
CA LEU A 152 5.30 20.11 -21.76
C LEU A 152 6.37 21.06 -22.35
N LYS A 153 7.65 20.74 -22.21
CA LYS A 153 8.77 21.58 -22.70
C LYS A 153 9.01 21.45 -24.20
N ASN A 154 8.96 20.22 -24.72
CA ASN A 154 9.28 19.89 -26.10
C ASN A 154 8.05 19.92 -27.01
N LEU A 155 6.84 19.89 -26.43
CA LEU A 155 5.58 19.71 -27.15
C LEU A 155 5.61 18.46 -28.06
N ASP A 156 6.16 17.36 -27.53
CA ASP A 156 6.29 16.08 -28.23
C ASP A 156 5.28 15.06 -27.69
N ALA A 157 4.49 14.48 -28.60
CA ALA A 157 3.54 13.42 -28.29
C ALA A 157 4.20 12.11 -27.85
N TYR A 158 5.45 11.83 -28.27
CA TYR A 158 6.18 10.64 -27.81
C TYR A 158 6.43 10.66 -26.30
N ASP A 159 6.84 11.81 -25.76
CA ASP A 159 7.08 11.97 -24.32
C ASP A 159 5.79 11.79 -23.51
N LEU A 160 4.64 12.18 -24.06
CA LEU A 160 3.34 11.98 -23.42
C LEU A 160 2.88 10.51 -23.45
N VAL A 161 3.16 9.78 -24.53
CA VAL A 161 2.93 8.33 -24.59
C VAL A 161 3.83 7.60 -23.59
N ASP A 162 5.11 7.98 -23.51
CA ASP A 162 6.04 7.46 -22.50
C ASP A 162 5.52 7.74 -21.07
N ALA A 163 4.98 8.93 -20.81
CA ALA A 163 4.38 9.27 -19.52
C ALA A 163 3.18 8.38 -19.17
N TRP A 164 2.33 8.08 -20.14
CA TRP A 164 1.21 7.15 -19.97
C TRP A 164 1.69 5.73 -19.65
N ASP A 165 2.67 5.22 -20.40
CA ASP A 165 3.27 3.89 -20.16
C ASP A 165 3.88 3.81 -18.74
N TYR A 166 4.55 4.87 -18.29
CA TYR A 166 5.10 4.92 -16.93
C TYR A 166 4.00 4.94 -15.86
N ALA A 167 2.91 5.69 -16.07
CA ALA A 167 1.79 5.76 -15.12
C ALA A 167 1.07 4.41 -14.99
N GLU A 168 0.85 3.71 -16.11
CA GLU A 168 0.28 2.36 -16.11
C GLU A 168 1.17 1.39 -15.33
N LYS A 169 2.50 1.46 -15.51
CA LYS A 169 3.41 0.51 -14.85
C LYS A 169 3.61 0.80 -13.37
N VAL A 170 3.54 2.05 -12.93
CA VAL A 170 3.59 2.43 -11.51
C VAL A 170 2.52 1.70 -10.69
N ILE A 171 1.28 1.63 -11.18
CA ILE A 171 0.20 0.95 -10.44
C ILE A 171 0.43 -0.57 -10.42
N GLY A 172 0.95 -1.12 -11.52
CA GLY A 172 1.31 -2.53 -11.65
C GLY A 172 2.41 -2.96 -10.68
N ASP A 173 3.46 -2.14 -10.54
CA ASP A 173 4.60 -2.37 -9.65
C ASP A 173 4.16 -2.34 -8.17
N LEU A 174 3.30 -1.39 -7.79
CA LEU A 174 2.74 -1.35 -6.44
C LEU A 174 1.88 -2.57 -6.14
N ALA A 175 1.05 -2.99 -7.11
CA ALA A 175 0.24 -4.20 -6.97
C ALA A 175 1.13 -5.45 -6.83
N GLU A 176 2.22 -5.56 -7.60
CA GLU A 176 3.19 -6.66 -7.43
C GLU A 176 3.86 -6.61 -6.05
N GLY A 177 4.22 -5.43 -5.55
CA GLY A 177 4.75 -5.28 -4.20
C GLY A 177 3.78 -5.80 -3.13
N VAL A 178 2.48 -5.49 -3.26
CA VAL A 178 1.43 -5.99 -2.36
C VAL A 178 1.38 -7.52 -2.39
N ASP A 179 1.32 -8.09 -3.59
CA ASP A 179 1.27 -9.55 -3.78
C ASP A 179 2.53 -10.23 -3.22
N TYR A 180 3.70 -9.63 -3.43
CA TYR A 180 4.97 -10.11 -2.90
C TYR A 180 4.96 -10.21 -1.38
N PHE A 181 4.49 -9.17 -0.68
CA PHE A 181 4.42 -9.19 0.79
C PHE A 181 3.44 -10.23 1.33
N GLN A 182 2.31 -10.42 0.67
CA GLN A 182 1.34 -11.41 1.11
C GLN A 182 1.87 -12.83 0.96
N GLU A 183 2.57 -13.12 -0.15
CA GLU A 183 3.29 -14.39 -0.33
C GLU A 183 4.43 -14.52 0.69
N LEU A 184 5.15 -13.44 1.00
CA LEU A 184 6.21 -13.45 2.00
C LEU A 184 5.65 -13.78 3.39
N VAL A 185 4.48 -13.24 3.76
CA VAL A 185 3.77 -13.63 4.99
C VAL A 185 3.44 -15.12 4.99
N ARG A 186 3.01 -15.67 3.84
CA ARG A 186 2.65 -17.09 3.74
C ARG A 186 3.89 -17.97 3.92
N ARG A 187 4.98 -17.64 3.23
CA ARG A 187 6.28 -18.32 3.37
C ARG A 187 6.85 -18.19 4.76
N LEU A 188 6.75 -17.01 5.37
CA LEU A 188 7.16 -16.75 6.75
C LEU A 188 6.51 -17.75 7.72
N MET A 189 5.21 -18.02 7.56
CA MET A 189 4.51 -19.00 8.41
C MET A 189 4.98 -20.44 8.16
N GLN A 190 5.37 -20.77 6.93
CA GLN A 190 5.85 -22.11 6.55
C GLN A 190 7.29 -22.33 7.01
N GLU A 191 8.18 -21.37 6.78
CA GLU A 191 9.60 -21.44 7.13
C GLU A 191 9.83 -21.33 8.64
N ALA A 192 9.04 -20.53 9.36
CA ALA A 192 9.11 -20.48 10.83
C ALA A 192 8.83 -21.84 11.50
N ALA A 193 8.20 -22.79 10.79
CA ALA A 193 7.99 -24.15 11.27
C ALA A 193 9.22 -25.06 11.09
N HIS A 194 10.19 -24.69 10.26
CA HIS A 194 11.24 -25.61 9.78
C HIS A 194 12.69 -25.06 9.85
N THR A 195 12.90 -23.73 9.98
CA THR A 195 14.22 -23.10 9.87
C THR A 195 14.90 -22.85 11.24
N PRO A 196 16.25 -22.97 11.34
CA PRO A 196 17.00 -22.54 12.54
C PRO A 196 16.87 -21.03 12.84
N TRP A 197 16.65 -20.70 14.12
CA TRP A 197 16.26 -19.36 14.60
C TRP A 197 17.25 -18.22 14.32
N ASP A 198 18.56 -18.49 14.28
CA ASP A 198 19.57 -17.43 14.11
C ASP A 198 19.58 -16.84 12.69
N GLY A 199 19.50 -17.70 11.67
CA GLY A 199 19.40 -17.26 10.27
C GLY A 199 18.09 -16.52 9.96
N PHE A 200 17.04 -16.78 10.75
CA PHE A 200 15.75 -16.11 10.63
C PHE A 200 15.80 -14.66 11.12
N ILE A 201 16.49 -14.40 12.24
CA ILE A 201 16.65 -13.03 12.79
C ILE A 201 17.52 -12.17 11.87
N GLU A 202 18.62 -12.71 11.33
CA GLU A 202 19.47 -12.00 10.37
C GLU A 202 18.72 -11.64 9.07
N PHE A 203 17.86 -12.53 8.60
CA PHE A 203 17.01 -12.28 7.43
C PHE A 203 16.05 -11.10 7.68
N LEU A 204 15.39 -11.06 8.84
CA LEU A 204 14.46 -9.97 9.18
C LEU A 204 15.15 -8.61 9.26
N ASP A 205 16.33 -8.53 9.87
CA ASP A 205 17.07 -7.27 10.03
C ASP A 205 17.59 -6.72 8.69
N ARG A 206 18.14 -7.60 7.83
CA ARG A 206 18.51 -7.24 6.46
C ARG A 206 17.29 -6.77 5.65
N PHE A 207 16.18 -7.49 5.77
CA PHE A 207 14.95 -7.17 5.05
C PHE A 207 14.39 -5.81 5.45
N GLU A 208 14.30 -5.50 6.75
CA GLU A 208 13.84 -4.19 7.22
C GLU A 208 14.69 -3.05 6.67
N LYS A 209 16.01 -3.23 6.61
CA LYS A 209 16.97 -2.23 6.15
C LYS A 209 16.88 -1.98 4.64
N GLU A 210 16.82 -3.03 3.83
CA GLU A 210 16.70 -2.92 2.36
C GLU A 210 15.33 -2.32 1.98
N PHE A 211 14.25 -2.72 2.66
CA PHE A 211 12.91 -2.30 2.28
C PHE A 211 12.57 -0.87 2.71
N LYS A 212 13.07 -0.42 3.87
CA LYS A 212 12.95 1.00 4.28
C LYS A 212 13.59 1.95 3.28
N GLN A 213 14.73 1.56 2.68
CA GLN A 213 15.37 2.36 1.65
C GLN A 213 14.50 2.45 0.37
N GLN A 214 13.89 1.35 -0.06
CA GLN A 214 13.00 1.33 -1.23
C GLN A 214 11.74 2.18 -1.04
N LEU A 215 11.09 2.11 0.13
CA LEU A 215 9.91 2.93 0.44
C LEU A 215 10.21 4.43 0.52
N THR A 216 11.43 4.81 0.92
CA THR A 216 11.82 6.21 1.12
C THR A 216 12.31 6.87 -0.17
N ALA A 217 12.94 6.12 -1.07
CA ALA A 217 13.55 6.65 -2.29
C ALA A 217 12.52 7.07 -3.36
N ASP A 218 11.44 6.29 -3.52
CA ASP A 218 10.37 6.51 -4.50
C ASP A 218 9.01 6.68 -3.82
N ASN A 219 8.93 7.67 -2.93
CA ASN A 219 7.66 8.05 -2.32
C ASN A 219 6.73 8.66 -3.40
N ILE A 220 5.74 7.89 -3.81
CA ILE A 220 4.73 8.28 -4.80
C ILE A 220 3.95 9.54 -4.38
N GLU A 221 3.68 9.71 -3.08
CA GLU A 221 3.01 10.91 -2.54
C GLU A 221 3.82 12.17 -2.79
N ARG A 222 5.15 12.10 -2.75
CA ARG A 222 6.02 13.25 -3.06
C ARG A 222 5.84 13.73 -4.49
N HIS A 223 5.62 12.80 -5.42
CA HIS A 223 5.52 13.11 -6.84
C HIS A 223 4.08 13.39 -7.30
N ARG A 224 3.07 13.00 -6.50
CA ARG A 224 1.65 13.18 -6.79
C ARG A 224 1.30 14.63 -7.17
N GLN A 225 1.65 15.59 -6.32
CA GLN A 225 1.31 17.00 -6.58
C GLN A 225 2.02 17.53 -7.82
N ALA A 226 3.30 17.19 -8.01
CA ALA A 226 4.07 17.63 -9.17
C ALA A 226 3.49 17.07 -10.49
N ILE A 227 3.02 15.82 -10.49
CA ILE A 227 2.36 15.21 -11.65
C ILE A 227 1.03 15.93 -11.94
N ARG A 228 0.21 16.19 -10.91
CA ARG A 228 -1.04 16.97 -11.06
C ARG A 228 -0.80 18.36 -11.64
N ASP A 229 0.19 19.07 -11.12
CA ASP A 229 0.53 20.41 -11.60
C ASP A 229 0.97 20.39 -13.08
N LEU A 230 1.71 19.37 -13.50
CA LEU A 230 2.12 19.19 -14.90
C LEU A 230 0.92 18.84 -15.80
N VAL A 231 0.04 17.95 -15.35
CA VAL A 231 -1.20 17.60 -16.07
C VAL A 231 -2.09 18.82 -16.25
N LEU A 232 -2.28 19.64 -15.21
CA LEU A 232 -3.05 20.88 -15.29
C LEU A 232 -2.45 21.89 -16.28
N ARG A 233 -1.12 22.00 -16.32
CA ARG A 233 -0.42 22.87 -17.30
C ARG A 233 -0.58 22.36 -18.73
N LEU A 234 -0.50 21.05 -18.94
CA LEU A 234 -0.74 20.43 -20.25
C LEU A 234 -2.19 20.63 -20.71
N HIS A 235 -3.17 20.54 -19.81
CA HIS A 235 -4.57 20.88 -20.11
C HIS A 235 -4.76 22.37 -20.44
N ALA A 236 -3.97 23.25 -19.83
CA ALA A 236 -4.05 24.69 -20.05
C ALA A 236 -3.43 25.15 -21.38
N LEU A 237 -2.79 24.27 -22.16
CA LEU A 237 -2.34 24.59 -23.52
C LEU A 237 -3.54 24.99 -24.39
N GLN A 238 -3.38 26.05 -25.18
CA GLN A 238 -4.42 26.62 -26.05
C GLN A 238 -3.88 26.87 -27.46
N GLY A 239 -4.79 26.93 -28.44
CA GLY A 239 -4.47 27.31 -29.81
C GLY A 239 -3.59 26.29 -30.55
N GLU A 240 -2.63 26.81 -31.32
CA GLU A 240 -1.83 26.05 -32.28
C GLU A 240 -0.95 24.96 -31.62
N GLU A 241 -0.44 25.21 -30.41
CA GLU A 241 0.39 24.25 -29.67
C GLU A 241 -0.40 23.00 -29.28
N ARG A 242 -1.64 23.18 -28.81
CA ARG A 242 -2.55 22.09 -28.46
C ARG A 242 -2.95 21.29 -29.69
N GLU A 243 -3.30 21.98 -30.77
CA GLU A 243 -3.70 21.33 -32.03
C GLU A 243 -2.56 20.50 -32.62
N ARG A 244 -1.32 21.01 -32.56
CA ARG A 244 -0.13 20.29 -33.00
C ARG A 244 0.11 19.02 -32.19
N LEU A 245 0.07 19.12 -30.86
CA LEU A 245 0.27 17.97 -29.97
C LEU A 245 -0.83 16.92 -30.18
N GLU A 246 -2.09 17.36 -30.27
CA GLU A 246 -3.25 16.51 -30.54
C GLU A 246 -3.12 15.79 -31.90
N ALA A 247 -2.68 16.49 -32.96
CA ALA A 247 -2.48 15.90 -34.28
C ALA A 247 -1.39 14.82 -34.26
N GLN A 248 -0.24 15.10 -33.63
CA GLN A 248 0.86 14.13 -33.48
C GLN A 248 0.43 12.91 -32.66
N LEU A 249 -0.29 13.14 -31.55
CA LEU A 249 -0.80 12.08 -30.68
C LEU A 249 -1.77 11.17 -31.42
N ASN A 250 -2.65 11.73 -32.26
CA ASN A 250 -3.60 10.96 -33.05
C ASN A 250 -2.96 10.11 -34.16
N ASP A 251 -1.76 10.48 -34.65
CA ASP A 251 -1.02 9.65 -35.61
C ASP A 251 -0.25 8.52 -34.92
N ILE A 252 0.41 8.82 -33.80
CA ILE A 252 1.25 7.88 -33.05
C ILE A 252 0.41 6.90 -32.23
N ALA A 253 -0.58 7.39 -31.47
CA ALA A 253 -1.39 6.61 -30.53
C ALA A 253 -2.76 6.24 -31.13
N ARG A 254 -2.76 5.55 -32.27
CA ARG A 254 -4.01 5.10 -32.92
C ARG A 254 -4.86 4.18 -32.04
N TRP A 255 -4.21 3.45 -31.14
CA TRP A 255 -4.86 2.61 -30.13
C TRP A 255 -5.64 3.47 -29.12
N ALA A 256 -5.08 4.59 -28.65
CA ALA A 256 -5.75 5.49 -27.72
C ALA A 256 -6.99 6.13 -28.36
N ARG A 257 -6.96 6.36 -29.67
CA ARG A 257 -8.13 6.84 -30.42
C ARG A 257 -9.29 5.83 -30.44
N ALA A 258 -9.01 4.53 -30.39
CA ALA A 258 -10.05 3.49 -30.33
C ALA A 258 -10.66 3.38 -28.93
N GLU A 259 -9.88 3.66 -27.87
CA GLU A 259 -10.30 3.52 -26.48
C GLU A 259 -10.86 4.82 -25.86
N ARG A 260 -10.60 5.99 -26.46
CA ARG A 260 -10.99 7.27 -25.87
C ARG A 260 -12.51 7.44 -25.75
N SER A 261 -12.93 7.96 -24.60
CA SER A 261 -14.29 8.46 -24.37
C SER A 261 -14.30 9.98 -24.51
N GLY A 262 -14.39 10.48 -25.74
CA GLY A 262 -14.44 11.93 -25.99
C GLY A 262 -13.85 12.38 -27.33
N ALA A 263 -13.82 13.70 -27.52
CA ALA A 263 -13.36 14.33 -28.76
C ALA A 263 -11.84 14.55 -28.83
N SER A 264 -11.16 14.70 -27.69
CA SER A 264 -9.70 14.88 -27.58
C SER A 264 -9.04 13.64 -26.99
N THR A 265 -8.00 13.17 -27.66
CA THR A 265 -7.12 12.09 -27.21
C THR A 265 -6.15 12.60 -26.16
N LEU A 266 -5.71 13.86 -26.26
CA LEU A 266 -4.87 14.53 -25.25
C LEU A 266 -5.56 14.58 -23.89
N ASP A 267 -6.78 15.13 -23.83
CA ASP A 267 -7.53 15.27 -22.58
C ASP A 267 -7.81 13.90 -21.95
N TRP A 268 -8.15 12.91 -22.78
CA TRP A 268 -8.37 11.56 -22.31
C TRP A 268 -7.10 10.94 -21.71
N MET A 269 -5.94 11.03 -22.38
CA MET A 269 -4.68 10.48 -21.86
C MET A 269 -4.25 11.17 -20.57
N LEU A 270 -4.35 12.50 -20.51
CA LEU A 270 -4.02 13.27 -19.30
C LEU A 270 -4.90 12.89 -18.12
N PHE A 271 -6.22 12.79 -18.33
CA PHE A 271 -7.15 12.32 -17.30
C PHE A 271 -6.82 10.91 -16.83
N ARG A 272 -6.48 9.98 -17.76
CA ARG A 272 -6.08 8.61 -17.39
C ARG A 272 -4.79 8.59 -16.57
N ILE A 273 -3.79 9.39 -16.93
CA ILE A 273 -2.53 9.49 -16.17
C ILE A 273 -2.81 9.97 -14.75
N GLU A 274 -3.61 11.01 -14.59
CA GLU A 274 -3.98 11.51 -13.27
C GLU A 274 -4.76 10.47 -12.46
N ASP A 275 -5.78 9.82 -13.05
CA ASP A 275 -6.59 8.78 -12.40
C ASP A 275 -5.73 7.59 -11.95
N MET A 276 -4.79 7.13 -12.79
CA MET A 276 -3.88 6.03 -12.42
C MET A 276 -2.94 6.41 -11.27
N VAL A 277 -2.34 7.61 -11.31
CA VAL A 277 -1.45 8.07 -10.22
C VAL A 277 -2.25 8.29 -8.94
N GLU A 278 -3.47 8.81 -9.04
CA GLU A 278 -4.35 8.98 -7.89
C GLU A 278 -4.81 7.65 -7.30
N ALA A 279 -5.20 6.68 -8.13
CA ALA A 279 -5.54 5.34 -7.69
C ALA A 279 -4.34 4.65 -7.02
N ALA A 280 -3.14 4.80 -7.57
CA ALA A 280 -1.90 4.30 -6.99
C ALA A 280 -1.64 4.88 -5.59
N CYS A 281 -1.83 6.19 -5.41
CA CYS A 281 -1.68 6.88 -4.12
C CYS A 281 -2.78 6.53 -3.11
N ASN A 282 -4.05 6.57 -3.51
CA ASN A 282 -5.18 6.44 -2.59
C ASN A 282 -5.50 4.99 -2.20
N SER A 283 -5.15 4.01 -3.05
CA SER A 283 -5.47 2.59 -2.82
C SER A 283 -4.22 1.72 -2.66
N ARG A 284 -3.41 1.59 -3.72
CA ARG A 284 -2.34 0.59 -3.79
C ARG A 284 -1.16 0.87 -2.86
N HIS A 285 -0.78 2.14 -2.71
CA HIS A 285 0.30 2.51 -1.80
C HIS A 285 -0.06 2.27 -0.31
N PRO A 286 -1.24 2.67 0.19
CA PRO A 286 -1.72 2.27 1.52
C PRO A 286 -1.82 0.76 1.72
N GLU A 287 -2.30 0.02 0.70
CA GLU A 287 -2.34 -1.45 0.74
C GLU A 287 -0.95 -2.05 0.89
N LEU A 288 0.05 -1.53 0.18
CA LEU A 288 1.45 -1.97 0.27
C LEU A 288 2.00 -1.76 1.68
N ILE A 289 1.82 -0.56 2.24
CA ILE A 289 2.26 -0.25 3.61
C ILE A 289 1.57 -1.18 4.62
N LYS A 290 0.27 -1.46 4.42
CA LYS A 290 -0.50 -2.36 5.28
C LYS A 290 -0.03 -3.82 5.15
N ALA A 291 0.26 -4.30 3.95
CA ALA A 291 0.79 -5.65 3.73
C ALA A 291 2.15 -5.81 4.42
N MET A 292 3.02 -4.80 4.29
CA MET A 292 4.30 -4.76 4.98
C MET A 292 4.14 -4.72 6.51
N SER A 293 3.24 -3.89 7.05
CA SER A 293 3.06 -3.79 8.50
C SER A 293 2.50 -5.09 9.09
N VAL A 294 1.59 -5.76 8.36
CA VAL A 294 1.10 -7.10 8.72
C VAL A 294 2.24 -8.12 8.71
N TYR A 295 3.14 -8.05 7.72
CA TYR A 295 4.32 -8.90 7.68
C TYR A 295 5.22 -8.67 8.89
N MET A 296 5.59 -7.42 9.18
CA MET A 296 6.44 -7.08 10.33
C MET A 296 5.80 -7.49 11.65
N GLN A 297 4.51 -7.17 11.85
CA GLN A 297 3.80 -7.56 13.07
C GLN A 297 3.77 -9.08 13.26
N ARG A 298 3.57 -9.84 12.18
CA ARG A 298 3.60 -11.31 12.22
C ARG A 298 4.99 -11.84 12.51
N ALA A 299 6.02 -11.29 11.88
CA ALA A 299 7.42 -11.63 12.16
C ALA A 299 7.78 -11.36 13.63
N THR A 300 7.47 -10.18 14.15
CA THR A 300 7.65 -9.85 15.57
C THR A 300 6.86 -10.78 16.48
N SER A 301 5.61 -11.12 16.14
CA SER A 301 4.80 -12.05 16.94
C SER A 301 5.42 -13.44 16.99
N ILE A 302 5.93 -13.94 15.86
CA ILE A 302 6.67 -15.21 15.78
C ILE A 302 7.91 -15.14 16.66
N VAL A 303 8.71 -14.07 16.55
CA VAL A 303 9.91 -13.87 17.37
C VAL A 303 9.57 -13.84 18.86
N GLN A 304 8.53 -13.12 19.26
CA GLN A 304 8.07 -13.09 20.66
C GLN A 304 7.59 -14.46 21.14
N GLN A 305 6.83 -15.19 20.31
CA GLN A 305 6.39 -16.55 20.64
C GLN A 305 7.58 -17.49 20.78
N ALA A 306 8.58 -17.38 19.92
CA ALA A 306 9.83 -18.12 20.01
C ALA A 306 10.60 -17.83 21.28
N LEU A 307 10.77 -16.55 21.61
CA LEU A 307 11.44 -16.11 22.84
C LEU A 307 10.70 -16.59 24.09
N VAL A 308 9.37 -16.65 24.06
CA VAL A 308 8.55 -17.21 25.16
C VAL A 308 8.69 -18.73 25.24
N LEU A 309 8.76 -19.42 24.10
CA LEU A 309 9.04 -20.85 24.04
C LEU A 309 10.44 -21.13 24.62
N THR A 310 11.48 -20.53 24.05
CA THR A 310 12.88 -20.67 24.49
C THR A 310 13.12 -20.18 25.93
N GLY A 311 12.44 -19.11 26.36
CA GLY A 311 12.50 -18.55 27.71
C GLY A 311 11.77 -19.39 28.76
N SER A 312 10.81 -20.23 28.35
CA SER A 312 10.16 -21.23 29.19
C SER A 312 10.91 -22.56 29.12
N ARG A 313 12.20 -22.54 29.45
CA ARG A 313 13.11 -23.70 29.47
C ARG A 313 12.55 -24.90 30.27
N GLU A 314 11.66 -24.66 31.22
CA GLU A 314 10.97 -25.69 32.00
C GLU A 314 9.93 -26.50 31.20
N ARG A 315 9.30 -25.93 30.15
CA ARG A 315 8.31 -26.65 29.32
C ARG A 315 8.94 -27.47 28.19
N HIS A 316 10.16 -27.15 27.79
CA HIS A 316 10.91 -27.87 26.75
C HIS A 316 11.75 -29.04 27.25
N ALA A 317 11.90 -29.20 28.57
CA ALA A 317 12.57 -30.37 29.14
C ALA A 317 11.94 -31.68 28.67
N TRP A 318 10.62 -31.70 28.46
CA TRP A 318 9.89 -32.88 27.98
C TRP A 318 10.09 -33.14 26.49
N SER A 319 10.10 -32.11 25.64
CA SER A 319 10.37 -32.30 24.21
C SER A 319 11.82 -32.72 23.96
N GLU A 320 12.77 -32.18 24.74
CA GLU A 320 14.17 -32.57 24.67
C GLU A 320 14.39 -33.99 25.22
N ALA A 321 13.68 -34.38 26.29
CA ALA A 321 13.66 -35.75 26.78
C ALA A 321 13.11 -36.74 25.73
N ILE A 322 12.00 -36.40 25.07
CA ILE A 322 11.40 -37.23 24.01
C ILE A 322 12.35 -37.38 22.82
N ALA A 323 13.00 -36.29 22.39
CA ALA A 323 13.99 -36.34 21.32
C ALA A 323 15.21 -37.21 21.71
N ARG A 324 15.72 -37.09 22.93
CA ARG A 324 16.83 -37.92 23.43
C ARG A 324 16.48 -39.39 23.58
N VAL A 325 15.23 -39.72 23.93
CA VAL A 325 14.72 -41.10 23.97
C VAL A 325 14.59 -41.66 22.56
N ALA A 326 14.12 -40.85 21.60
CA ALA A 326 14.03 -41.24 20.19
C ALA A 326 15.41 -41.44 19.54
N ASP A 327 16.40 -40.62 19.89
CA ASP A 327 17.79 -40.72 19.40
C ASP A 327 18.59 -41.85 20.06
N ALA A 328 18.13 -42.41 21.18
CA ALA A 328 18.84 -43.45 21.93
C ALA A 328 18.89 -44.83 21.24
N GLY A 329 18.32 -44.97 20.04
CA GLY A 329 18.40 -46.17 19.20
C GLY A 329 17.53 -47.35 19.65
N ASP A 330 17.31 -48.31 18.74
CA ASP A 330 16.30 -49.39 18.77
C ASP A 330 16.46 -50.47 19.86
N THR A 331 17.29 -50.25 20.89
CA THR A 331 17.39 -51.13 22.06
C THR A 331 16.52 -50.60 23.19
N GLY A 332 15.36 -51.24 23.42
CA GLY A 332 14.38 -50.86 24.46
C GLY A 332 15.00 -50.67 25.85
N ASP A 333 16.01 -51.47 26.22
CA ASP A 333 16.69 -51.38 27.51
C ASP A 333 17.38 -50.02 27.75
N ALA A 334 17.91 -49.38 26.70
CA ALA A 334 18.58 -48.08 26.81
C ALA A 334 17.57 -46.93 26.98
N GLN A 335 16.42 -47.04 26.32
CA GLN A 335 15.30 -46.10 26.46
C GLN A 335 14.69 -46.19 27.86
N ASP A 336 14.46 -47.41 28.36
CA ASP A 336 13.89 -47.66 29.69
C ASP A 336 14.81 -47.15 30.81
N ALA A 337 16.13 -47.35 30.69
CA ALA A 337 17.10 -46.83 31.65
C ALA A 337 17.12 -45.28 31.68
N LEU A 338 16.99 -44.63 30.51
CA LEU A 338 16.93 -43.17 30.39
C LEU A 338 15.63 -42.62 31.00
N LEU A 339 14.49 -43.24 30.70
CA LEU A 339 13.18 -42.88 31.25
C LEU A 339 13.14 -43.06 32.77
N ALA A 340 13.74 -44.14 33.31
CA ALA A 340 13.82 -44.37 34.75
C ALA A 340 14.63 -43.27 35.46
N ARG A 341 15.76 -42.85 34.89
CA ARG A 341 16.57 -41.74 35.44
C ARG A 341 15.82 -40.41 35.42
N ILE A 342 15.10 -40.13 34.33
CA ILE A 342 14.26 -38.93 34.20
C ILE A 342 13.14 -38.97 35.26
N GLY A 343 12.48 -40.12 35.43
CA GLY A 343 11.43 -40.32 36.43
C GLY A 343 11.90 -40.05 37.86
N ILE A 344 13.09 -40.51 38.25
CA ILE A 344 13.68 -40.23 39.57
C ILE A 344 13.94 -38.72 39.77
N ALA A 345 14.39 -38.02 38.72
CA ALA A 345 14.65 -36.59 38.79
C ALA A 345 13.37 -35.74 38.90
N ILE A 346 12.25 -36.21 38.35
CA ILE A 346 10.94 -35.55 38.41
C ILE A 346 10.16 -35.91 39.68
N ALA A 347 10.41 -37.07 40.28
CA ALA A 347 9.73 -37.54 41.49
C ALA A 347 9.90 -36.59 42.69
N GLY A 348 10.91 -35.72 42.67
CA GLY A 348 11.09 -34.65 43.67
C GLY A 348 10.20 -33.41 43.46
N ALA A 349 9.29 -33.39 42.50
CA ALA A 349 8.44 -32.23 42.23
C ALA A 349 7.46 -31.97 43.40
N GLU A 350 7.64 -30.84 44.08
CA GLU A 350 6.72 -30.36 45.11
C GLU A 350 5.30 -30.17 44.54
N LEU A 351 4.32 -30.76 45.22
CA LEU A 351 2.90 -30.51 45.02
C LEU A 351 2.57 -29.08 45.49
N ARG A 352 2.81 -28.09 44.64
CA ARG A 352 2.29 -26.74 44.86
C ARG A 352 0.81 -26.72 44.48
N LEU A 353 -0.06 -26.66 45.48
CA LEU A 353 -1.46 -26.29 45.29
C LEU A 353 -1.50 -24.92 44.61
N LEU A 354 -2.09 -24.87 43.41
CA LEU A 354 -2.32 -23.61 42.71
C LEU A 354 -3.22 -22.70 43.57
N ASP A 355 -2.78 -21.46 43.76
CA ASP A 355 -3.59 -20.43 44.41
C ASP A 355 -4.88 -20.21 43.59
N PRO A 356 -6.08 -20.43 44.17
CA PRO A 356 -7.35 -20.28 43.46
C PRO A 356 -7.57 -18.83 42.95
N SER A 357 -6.85 -17.84 43.48
CA SER A 357 -6.88 -16.47 42.98
C SER A 357 -6.14 -16.27 41.64
N ALA A 358 -5.24 -17.19 41.27
CA ALA A 358 -4.55 -17.18 39.98
C ALA A 358 -5.44 -17.69 38.84
N PHE A 359 -6.48 -18.47 39.15
CA PHE A 359 -7.50 -18.90 38.20
C PHE A 359 -8.54 -17.80 37.97
N ARG A 360 -8.19 -16.81 37.15
CA ARG A 360 -9.23 -16.02 36.50
C ARG A 360 -9.85 -16.88 35.40
N LEU A 361 -11.07 -17.37 35.65
CA LEU A 361 -11.92 -17.93 34.59
C LEU A 361 -11.89 -16.93 33.44
N ARG A 362 -11.42 -17.39 32.27
CA ARG A 362 -11.50 -16.61 31.04
C ARG A 362 -12.99 -16.32 30.87
N ASN A 363 -13.41 -15.08 31.15
CA ASN A 363 -14.76 -14.65 30.86
C ASN A 363 -15.02 -15.09 29.43
N ALA A 364 -16.06 -15.91 29.25
CA ALA A 364 -16.43 -16.43 27.95
C ALA A 364 -16.34 -15.25 26.98
N SER A 365 -15.50 -15.38 25.95
CA SER A 365 -15.34 -14.33 24.95
C SER A 365 -16.75 -14.02 24.48
N THR A 366 -17.29 -12.90 24.95
CA THR A 366 -18.60 -12.43 24.52
C THR A 366 -18.32 -12.12 23.06
N ARG A 367 -18.76 -13.03 22.17
CA ARG A 367 -18.83 -12.78 20.74
C ARG A 367 -19.51 -11.42 20.67
N ARG A 368 -18.76 -10.38 20.33
CA ARG A 368 -19.33 -9.08 20.01
C ARG A 368 -20.17 -9.35 18.78
N ARG A 369 -21.46 -9.63 18.98
CA ARG A 369 -22.46 -9.42 17.94
C ARG A 369 -22.27 -7.96 17.56
N ALA A 370 -21.86 -7.74 16.31
CA ALA A 370 -21.88 -6.42 15.72
C ALA A 370 -23.34 -5.97 15.76
N LEU A 371 -23.71 -5.31 16.85
CA LEU A 371 -24.91 -4.51 16.90
C LEU A 371 -24.60 -3.35 15.97
N ASN A 372 -25.27 -3.33 14.81
CA ASN A 372 -25.37 -2.18 13.95
C ASN A 372 -26.14 -1.08 14.72
N ILE A 373 -25.50 -0.52 15.73
CA ILE A 373 -26.00 0.66 16.42
C ILE A 373 -25.17 1.81 15.87
N THR A 374 -25.71 2.44 14.83
CA THR A 374 -25.34 3.78 14.36
C THR A 374 -25.84 4.84 15.36
N ALA A 375 -25.78 4.58 16.66
CA ALA A 375 -25.97 5.62 17.65
C ALA A 375 -24.58 6.11 18.04
N GLN A 376 -24.21 7.29 17.55
CA GLN A 376 -23.05 7.98 18.11
C GLN A 376 -23.27 8.10 19.62
N PRO A 377 -22.33 7.64 20.45
CA PRO A 377 -22.49 7.72 21.89
C PRO A 377 -22.72 9.19 22.26
N LYS A 378 -23.82 9.49 22.96
CA LYS A 378 -24.09 10.84 23.46
C LYS A 378 -22.92 11.26 24.34
N ILE A 379 -22.09 12.17 23.83
CA ILE A 379 -20.94 12.72 24.55
C ILE A 379 -21.47 13.32 25.86
N SER A 380 -20.94 12.84 26.99
CA SER A 380 -21.35 13.31 28.31
C SER A 380 -21.02 14.81 28.48
N ARG A 381 -21.77 15.50 29.34
CA ARG A 381 -21.50 16.91 29.66
C ARG A 381 -20.07 17.10 30.18
N GLU A 382 -19.58 16.15 30.96
CA GLU A 382 -18.21 16.14 31.48
C GLU A 382 -17.17 16.01 30.37
N ALA A 383 -17.38 15.11 29.40
CA ALA A 383 -16.48 14.96 28.26
C ALA A 383 -16.45 16.21 27.38
N ARG A 384 -17.60 16.90 27.21
CA ARG A 384 -17.64 18.20 26.51
C ARG A 384 -16.88 19.29 27.27
N LEU A 385 -17.03 19.33 28.60
CA LEU A 385 -16.32 20.29 29.44
C LEU A 385 -14.81 20.05 29.39
N ALA A 386 -14.36 18.81 29.59
CA ALA A 386 -12.96 18.44 29.51
C ALA A 386 -12.33 18.77 28.14
N ALA A 387 -13.05 18.46 27.05
CA ALA A 387 -12.59 18.82 25.71
C ALA A 387 -12.56 20.34 25.47
N ALA A 388 -13.51 21.09 26.04
CA ALA A 388 -13.51 22.55 25.95
C ALA A 388 -12.36 23.17 26.76
N MET A 389 -12.08 22.66 27.96
CA MET A 389 -10.94 23.08 28.78
C MET A 389 -9.63 22.76 28.07
N GLY A 390 -9.46 21.54 27.53
CA GLY A 390 -8.26 21.18 26.77
C GLY A 390 -8.05 22.04 25.53
N ARG A 391 -9.11 22.43 24.82
CA ARG A 391 -9.02 23.40 23.70
C ARG A 391 -8.63 24.79 24.18
N ALA A 392 -9.19 25.25 25.29
CA ALA A 392 -8.88 26.56 25.86
C ALA A 392 -7.42 26.61 26.35
N GLU A 393 -6.92 25.56 27.00
CA GLU A 393 -5.52 25.44 27.43
C GLU A 393 -4.57 25.41 26.25
N ALA A 394 -4.86 24.59 25.23
CA ALA A 394 -4.06 24.53 24.01
C ALA A 394 -4.05 25.86 23.24
N GLY A 395 -5.17 26.60 23.26
CA GLY A 395 -5.31 27.90 22.62
C GLY A 395 -4.75 29.08 23.43
N ALA A 396 -4.58 28.94 24.75
CA ALA A 396 -4.18 30.05 25.62
C ALA A 396 -2.79 30.62 25.31
N PHE A 397 -1.90 29.79 24.73
CA PHE A 397 -0.52 30.16 24.39
C PHE A 397 -0.23 30.09 22.88
N ALA A 398 -1.24 29.80 22.06
CA ALA A 398 -1.11 29.72 20.62
C ALA A 398 -1.46 31.07 19.99
N VAL A 399 -0.46 31.78 19.48
CA VAL A 399 -0.66 32.99 18.67
C VAL A 399 -0.46 32.63 17.20
N PRO A 400 -1.47 32.79 16.32
CA PRO A 400 -1.30 32.52 14.90
C PRO A 400 -0.28 33.48 14.27
N ASN A 401 0.67 32.94 13.51
CA ASN A 401 1.71 33.75 12.84
C ASN A 401 1.11 34.76 11.86
N GLU A 402 -0.01 34.43 11.20
CA GLU A 402 -0.67 35.30 10.23
C GLU A 402 -1.23 36.57 10.87
N ASP A 403 -1.93 36.43 12.01
CA ASP A 403 -2.49 37.55 12.77
C ASP A 403 -1.39 38.48 13.29
N LEU A 404 -0.28 37.88 13.71
CA LEU A 404 0.88 38.57 14.23
C LEU A 404 1.56 39.41 13.13
N VAL A 405 1.77 38.83 11.95
CA VAL A 405 2.32 39.54 10.78
C VAL A 405 1.38 40.63 10.31
N ALA A 406 0.07 40.38 10.27
CA ALA A 406 -0.93 41.38 9.86
C ALA A 406 -0.96 42.59 10.82
N ARG A 407 -0.91 42.34 12.13
CA ARG A 407 -0.87 43.40 13.16
C ARG A 407 0.38 44.26 13.03
N ILE A 408 1.55 43.66 12.86
CA ILE A 408 2.79 44.42 12.71
C ILE A 408 2.86 45.15 11.37
N ARG A 409 2.31 44.60 10.29
CA ARG A 409 2.20 45.31 9.01
C ARG A 409 1.36 46.59 9.15
N ALA A 410 0.21 46.52 9.83
CA ALA A 410 -0.63 47.68 10.09
C ALA A 410 0.12 48.74 10.94
N GLN A 411 0.90 48.29 11.93
CA GLN A 411 1.70 49.18 12.78
C GLN A 411 2.87 49.82 12.02
N LEU A 412 3.56 49.07 11.16
CA LEU A 412 4.63 49.59 10.30
C LEU A 412 4.11 50.64 9.31
N GLN A 413 2.92 50.43 8.75
CA GLN A 413 2.25 51.40 7.86
C GLN A 413 1.88 52.68 8.61
N ALA A 414 1.49 52.59 9.89
CA ALA A 414 1.17 53.75 10.72
C ALA A 414 2.42 54.52 11.20
N CYS A 415 3.54 53.83 11.46
CA CYS A 415 4.77 54.40 12.02
C CYS A 415 5.83 54.80 10.98
N GLY A 416 5.50 54.77 9.67
CA GLY A 416 6.41 55.25 8.63
C GLY A 416 7.51 54.27 8.22
N GLY A 417 7.29 52.96 8.38
CA GLY A 417 8.09 51.92 7.72
C GLY A 417 9.26 51.33 8.51
N ALA A 418 9.52 51.75 9.76
CA ALA A 418 10.51 51.08 10.61
C ALA A 418 10.03 50.99 12.07
N LEU A 419 10.32 49.87 12.71
CA LEU A 419 9.95 49.60 14.11
C LEU A 419 11.01 48.74 14.79
N ARG A 420 11.35 49.07 16.04
CA ARG A 420 12.23 48.21 16.85
C ARG A 420 11.42 47.25 17.71
N LEU A 421 11.94 46.04 17.91
CA LEU A 421 11.32 45.06 18.78
C LEU A 421 11.23 45.56 20.24
N SER A 422 12.21 46.36 20.67
CA SER A 422 12.24 47.03 21.96
C SER A 422 11.14 48.09 22.18
N GLU A 423 10.54 48.62 21.12
CA GLU A 423 9.49 49.65 21.19
C GLU A 423 8.08 49.06 21.24
N LEU A 424 7.93 47.75 21.11
CA LEU A 424 6.64 47.08 21.15
C LEU A 424 6.09 47.00 22.58
N PRO A 425 4.76 47.18 22.75
CA PRO A 425 4.13 47.02 24.05
C PRO A 425 4.27 45.58 24.55
N ALA A 426 4.44 45.43 25.87
CA ALA A 426 4.59 44.16 26.57
C ALA A 426 3.71 44.13 27.83
N ALA A 427 2.47 44.62 27.73
CA ALA A 427 1.54 44.76 28.84
C ALA A 427 0.71 43.50 29.11
N SER A 428 0.50 42.65 28.09
CA SER A 428 -0.25 41.40 28.20
C SER A 428 0.59 40.18 27.85
N ALA A 429 0.22 39.00 28.37
CA ALA A 429 0.90 37.74 28.04
C ALA A 429 0.88 37.44 26.53
N THR A 430 -0.23 37.77 25.85
CA THR A 430 -0.38 37.62 24.40
C THR A 430 0.56 38.55 23.62
N GLU A 431 0.78 39.77 24.11
CA GLU A 431 1.77 40.69 23.52
C GLU A 431 3.19 40.19 23.70
N VAL A 432 3.54 39.70 24.90
CA VAL A 432 4.87 39.16 25.18
C VAL A 432 5.16 37.94 24.29
N LEU A 433 4.24 36.98 24.22
CA LEU A 433 4.38 35.80 23.36
C LEU A 433 4.44 36.19 21.89
N GLY A 434 3.62 37.16 21.47
CA GLY A 434 3.68 37.72 20.13
C GLY A 434 5.04 38.33 19.81
N ASN A 435 5.61 39.13 20.72
CA ASN A 435 6.91 39.75 20.52
C ASN A 435 8.05 38.72 20.44
N MET A 436 7.97 37.64 21.22
CA MET A 436 8.93 36.52 21.15
C MET A 436 8.88 35.78 19.82
N GLN A 437 7.68 35.53 19.28
CA GLN A 437 7.47 34.78 18.04
C GLN A 437 7.57 35.65 16.78
N LEU A 438 7.56 36.98 16.92
CA LEU A 438 7.49 37.94 15.82
C LEU A 438 8.60 37.77 14.79
N VAL A 439 9.84 37.61 15.24
CA VAL A 439 11.00 37.49 14.34
C VAL A 439 10.92 36.21 13.51
N GLU A 440 10.44 35.13 14.09
CA GLU A 440 10.24 33.85 13.39
C GLU A 440 9.05 33.92 12.43
N ALA A 441 7.94 34.52 12.86
CA ALA A 441 6.76 34.73 12.02
C ALA A 441 7.07 35.59 10.79
N LEU A 442 7.87 36.66 10.95
CA LEU A 442 8.30 37.52 9.83
C LEU A 442 9.28 36.83 8.88
N ARG A 443 10.19 35.97 9.40
CA ARG A 443 11.13 35.21 8.56
C ARG A 443 10.49 34.03 7.82
N SER A 444 9.45 33.44 8.40
CA SER A 444 8.70 32.32 7.80
C SER A 444 7.60 32.79 6.85
N GLY A 445 7.16 34.05 6.98
CA GLY A 445 6.20 34.67 6.08
C GLY A 445 6.73 34.75 4.64
N ARG A 446 5.91 34.30 3.67
CA ARG A 446 6.27 34.24 2.24
C ARG A 446 6.33 35.61 1.52
N GLY A 447 6.36 36.73 2.25
CA GLY A 447 6.35 38.08 1.70
C GLY A 447 7.73 38.74 1.78
N THR A 448 8.21 39.32 0.67
CA THR A 448 9.50 40.02 0.56
C THR A 448 9.49 41.46 1.10
N ASP A 449 8.36 41.91 1.61
CA ASP A 449 8.09 43.34 1.88
C ASP A 449 8.61 43.79 3.25
N ILE A 450 9.13 42.89 4.08
CA ILE A 450 9.64 43.21 5.42
C ILE A 450 11.05 42.63 5.59
N THR A 451 12.01 43.48 5.95
CA THR A 451 13.36 43.07 6.32
C THR A 451 13.56 43.15 7.83
N VAL A 452 14.18 42.10 8.39
CA VAL A 452 14.47 42.01 9.83
C VAL A 452 15.98 41.95 10.02
N THR A 453 16.55 43.00 10.61
CA THR A 453 17.99 43.09 10.91
C THR A 453 18.23 43.01 12.42
N ARG A 454 19.23 42.24 12.82
CA ARG A 454 19.60 42.09 14.24
C ARG A 454 20.44 43.30 14.66
N LEU A 455 20.08 43.94 15.77
CA LEU A 455 20.83 45.04 16.36
C LEU A 455 21.90 44.51 17.33
N PRO A 456 23.01 45.26 17.55
CA PRO A 456 24.02 44.92 18.53
C PRO A 456 23.56 45.12 19.99
N THR A 457 22.41 45.78 20.19
CA THR A 457 21.78 46.01 21.49
C THR A 457 20.99 44.79 21.96
N ARG A 458 20.98 44.57 23.27
CA ARG A 458 20.18 43.52 23.91
C ARG A 458 18.86 44.11 24.39
N LEU A 459 17.77 43.41 24.11
CA LEU A 459 16.46 43.71 24.66
C LEU A 459 16.33 43.01 26.02
N GLU A 460 16.22 43.80 27.09
CA GLU A 460 15.97 43.32 28.44
C GLU A 460 14.73 44.02 28.99
N ASN A 461 13.68 43.25 29.29
CA ASN A 461 12.49 43.74 29.97
C ASN A 461 12.11 42.81 31.12
N ALA A 462 11.09 43.17 31.90
CA ALA A 462 10.65 42.38 33.05
C ALA A 462 10.15 40.97 32.71
N CYS A 463 9.86 40.69 31.43
CA CYS A 463 9.24 39.44 30.98
C CYS A 463 10.23 38.51 30.27
N TYR A 464 11.25 39.03 29.56
CA TYR A 464 12.24 38.26 28.82
C TYR A 464 13.52 39.04 28.49
N SER A 465 14.59 38.30 28.14
CA SER A 465 15.85 38.87 27.63
C SER A 465 16.23 38.23 26.30
N GLY A 466 16.67 39.04 25.33
CA GLY A 466 16.95 38.57 23.97
C GLY A 466 17.72 39.58 23.12
N ALA A 467 17.98 39.24 21.86
CA ALA A 467 18.55 40.19 20.90
C ALA A 467 17.47 41.17 20.44
N ASP A 468 17.84 42.45 20.29
CA ASP A 468 16.94 43.43 19.68
C ASP A 468 16.99 43.34 18.15
N TYR A 469 15.88 43.67 17.49
CA TYR A 469 15.73 43.60 16.04
C TYR A 469 15.08 44.88 15.50
N LEU A 470 15.59 45.35 14.37
CA LEU A 470 14.99 46.40 13.57
C LEU A 470 14.20 45.76 12.44
N ILE A 471 12.90 46.09 12.38
CA ILE A 471 11.96 45.60 11.38
C ILE A 471 11.67 46.77 10.45
N VAL A 472 11.96 46.61 9.16
CA VAL A 472 11.77 47.66 8.15
C VAL A 472 10.84 47.15 7.07
N TYR A 473 9.84 47.97 6.72
CA TYR A 473 8.97 47.74 5.59
C TYR A 473 9.64 48.26 4.32
N ASN A 474 9.91 47.37 3.37
CA ASN A 474 10.41 47.71 2.05
C ASN A 474 9.19 48.04 1.18
N ALA A 475 8.97 49.32 0.89
CA ALA A 475 7.90 49.79 0.01
C ALA A 475 8.12 49.38 -1.45
#